data_AF-A0A8D8C0Q2-F1
#
_entry.id   AF-A0A8D8C0Q2-F1
#
_cell.length_a   1.000
_cell.length_b   1.000
_cell.length_c   1.000
_cell.angle_alpha   90.00
_cell.angle_beta   90.00
_cell.angle_gamma   90.00
#
_symmetry.space_group_name_H-M   'P 1'
#
loop_
_entity.id
_entity.type
_entity.pdbx_description
1 polymer ?
#
loop_
_entity_poly.entity_id
_entity_poly.type
_entity_poly.pdbx_seq_one_letter_code
_entity_poly.pdbx_strand_id
1 'polypeptide(L)'
;AREISAKASTRDMHLHDPTTTNEGPLSIATPGELKGYWEAHKRFGKLKWNEIIQPTIDICKNGFEMSKHMYDSLHTNSKVKMDKQLRQMYVDEHSNEFYKPGTIIKPDKLCRTLEIIAEQGGDSLYIGKLAEMFASDLKDMGSIITKHDLEEYEVRWNDSIPIDINGDIMYVIPPPASGILVSYIVNILKNYNFKPEDISSVNSTILTYHRIIEAFKHTYGKRTQIGDPKYVNIDDLVKNLTSSEYAENIRLTIDENSTKDGPQDYGGQFYIKDSHGTAHISVLGPNGDAISVTSSVNFYFGAAMTGNRTGIIVNSGMDDFSSPGLLNYFGLPGSERNYIQPQKRALSSMAPTIVVGMMARIICDKMGKTEMSNW
;
A
#
# COMPACT_ATOMS: atom_id res chain seq x y z
N ALA A 1 7.30 6.03 -0.95
CA ALA A 1 6.82 7.41 -0.85
C ALA A 1 5.33 7.41 -0.52
N ARG A 2 5.00 7.25 0.77
CA ARG A 2 3.61 7.15 1.25
C ARG A 2 2.92 8.50 1.16
N GLU A 3 1.63 8.51 0.83
CA GLU A 3 0.80 9.70 0.82
C GLU A 3 0.68 10.34 2.21
N ILE A 4 0.40 11.64 2.25
CA ILE A 4 0.12 12.37 3.49
C ILE A 4 -1.28 12.98 3.45
N SER A 5 -1.94 13.03 4.60
CA SER A 5 -3.17 13.81 4.76
C SER A 5 -2.91 15.30 4.51
N ALA A 6 -3.91 16.01 4.00
CA ALA A 6 -3.83 17.45 3.79
C ALA A 6 -3.70 18.20 5.12
N LYS A 7 -3.19 19.44 5.09
CA LYS A 7 -3.18 20.32 6.26
C LYS A 7 -4.57 20.57 6.83
N ALA A 8 -5.58 20.62 5.97
CA ALA A 8 -6.98 20.83 6.34
C ALA A 8 -7.68 19.56 6.88
N SER A 9 -7.02 18.40 6.87
CA SER A 9 -7.62 17.16 7.38
C SER A 9 -7.86 17.26 8.89
N THR A 10 -9.04 16.85 9.34
CA THR A 10 -9.38 16.81 10.77
C THR A 10 -9.64 15.38 11.23
N ARG A 11 -9.47 15.14 12.53
CA ARG A 11 -9.69 13.83 13.15
C ARG A 11 -11.05 13.23 12.82
N ASP A 12 -12.09 14.07 12.76
CA ASP A 12 -13.49 13.66 12.68
C ASP A 12 -14.10 13.90 11.29
N MET A 13 -13.30 14.20 10.26
CA MET A 13 -13.80 14.59 8.93
C MET A 13 -14.66 13.53 8.22
N HIS A 14 -14.63 12.28 8.70
CA HIS A 14 -15.45 11.18 8.18
C HIS A 14 -16.47 10.62 9.20
N LEU A 15 -16.62 11.24 10.37
CA LEU A 15 -17.47 10.74 11.46
C LEU A 15 -18.94 10.58 11.04
N HIS A 16 -19.43 11.52 10.23
CA HIS A 16 -20.85 11.58 9.83
C HIS A 16 -21.19 10.71 8.62
N ASP A 17 -20.20 10.35 7.81
CA ASP A 17 -20.38 9.48 6.64
C ASP A 17 -19.10 8.66 6.39
N PRO A 18 -19.04 7.40 6.87
CA PRO A 18 -17.88 6.53 6.69
C PRO A 18 -17.58 6.22 5.22
N THR A 19 -18.55 6.34 4.31
CA THR A 19 -18.34 6.06 2.89
C THR A 19 -17.36 7.05 2.25
N THR A 20 -17.25 8.25 2.81
CA THR A 20 -16.29 9.29 2.40
C THR A 20 -14.83 8.93 2.65
N THR A 21 -14.56 7.86 3.42
CA THR A 21 -13.19 7.34 3.59
C THR A 21 -12.73 6.53 2.38
N ASN A 22 -13.63 5.83 1.70
CA ASN A 22 -13.27 4.90 0.63
C ASN A 22 -13.20 5.58 -0.72
N GLU A 23 -14.02 6.63 -0.92
CA GLU A 23 -14.25 7.22 -2.22
C GLU A 23 -14.60 8.71 -2.13
N GLY A 24 -14.56 9.38 -3.28
CA GLY A 24 -14.85 10.80 -3.38
C GLY A 24 -13.70 11.69 -2.90
N PRO A 25 -13.88 13.02 -2.95
CA PRO A 25 -12.78 13.97 -2.79
C PRO A 25 -12.07 13.95 -1.43
N LEU A 26 -12.78 13.52 -0.37
CA LEU A 26 -12.23 13.43 0.99
C LEU A 26 -11.40 12.16 1.23
N SER A 27 -11.53 11.15 0.35
CA SER A 27 -10.72 9.94 0.41
C SER A 27 -9.29 10.14 -0.13
N ILE A 28 -9.05 11.25 -0.82
CA ILE A 28 -7.79 11.54 -1.51
C ILE A 28 -6.73 11.97 -0.49
N ALA A 29 -5.58 11.30 -0.51
CA ALA A 29 -4.37 11.74 0.18
C ALA A 29 -3.36 12.33 -0.82
N THR A 30 -2.47 13.21 -0.35
CA THR A 30 -1.47 13.89 -1.18
C THR A 30 -0.57 12.86 -1.87
N PRO A 31 -0.59 12.73 -3.21
CA PRO A 31 0.08 11.64 -3.91
C PRO A 31 1.60 11.69 -3.76
N GLY A 32 2.23 10.55 -3.45
CA GLY A 32 3.67 10.47 -3.23
C GLY A 32 4.48 9.72 -4.29
N GLU A 33 3.82 8.92 -5.13
CA GLU A 33 4.47 7.93 -6.01
C GLU A 33 5.49 8.57 -6.96
N LEU A 34 5.08 9.60 -7.71
CA LEU A 34 5.94 10.25 -8.70
C LEU A 34 7.18 10.89 -8.05
N LYS A 35 7.01 11.58 -6.92
CA LYS A 35 8.15 12.12 -6.16
C LYS A 35 9.07 11.00 -5.69
N GLY A 36 8.51 9.87 -5.26
CA GLY A 36 9.27 8.68 -4.88
C GLY A 36 10.18 8.16 -6.00
N TYR A 37 9.62 7.99 -7.20
CA TYR A 37 10.40 7.58 -8.38
C TYR A 37 11.43 8.61 -8.79
N TRP A 38 11.09 9.89 -8.67
CA TRP A 38 12.01 10.98 -8.97
C TRP A 38 13.20 11.04 -8.01
N GLU A 39 12.97 10.92 -6.70
CA GLU A 39 14.06 10.87 -5.71
C GLU A 39 14.94 9.62 -5.90
N ALA A 40 14.34 8.47 -6.21
CA ALA A 40 15.08 7.26 -6.53
C ALA A 40 15.95 7.43 -7.79
N HIS A 41 15.40 8.06 -8.83
CA HIS A 41 16.14 8.38 -10.06
C HIS A 41 17.29 9.36 -9.81
N LYS A 42 17.07 10.43 -9.06
CA LYS A 42 18.14 11.38 -8.70
C LYS A 42 19.29 10.71 -7.92
N ARG A 43 18.97 9.73 -7.07
CA ARG A 43 19.94 9.07 -6.21
C ARG A 43 20.67 7.91 -6.87
N PHE A 44 19.96 7.10 -7.66
CA PHE A 44 20.45 5.81 -8.18
C PHE A 44 20.33 5.67 -9.71
N GLY A 45 19.60 6.56 -10.37
CA GLY A 45 19.34 6.51 -11.80
C GLY A 45 20.59 6.79 -12.63
N LYS A 46 20.73 6.05 -13.74
CA LYS A 46 21.83 6.19 -14.71
C LYS A 46 21.37 6.67 -16.09
N LEU A 47 20.16 6.26 -16.49
CA LEU A 47 19.54 6.69 -17.75
C LEU A 47 18.87 8.05 -17.59
N LYS A 48 18.66 8.77 -18.69
CA LYS A 48 17.94 10.04 -18.64
C LYS A 48 16.48 9.79 -18.28
N TRP A 49 15.89 10.69 -17.49
CA TRP A 49 14.52 10.54 -16.99
C TRP A 49 13.48 10.37 -18.11
N ASN A 50 13.60 11.17 -19.18
CA ASN A 50 12.72 11.09 -20.33
C ASN A 50 12.81 9.74 -21.06
N GLU A 51 14.02 9.17 -21.19
CA GLU A 51 14.24 7.85 -21.81
C GLU A 51 13.54 6.72 -21.03
N ILE A 52 13.43 6.84 -19.71
CA ILE A 52 12.75 5.85 -18.85
C ILE A 52 11.23 5.92 -19.01
N ILE A 53 10.68 7.12 -19.22
CA ILE A 53 9.22 7.33 -19.33
C ILE A 53 8.71 7.09 -20.75
N GLN A 54 9.56 7.28 -21.77
CA GLN A 54 9.17 7.18 -23.18
C GLN A 54 8.39 5.89 -23.52
N PRO A 55 8.79 4.68 -23.07
CA PRO A 55 8.02 3.47 -23.35
C PRO A 55 6.57 3.54 -22.85
N THR A 56 6.34 4.15 -21.69
CA THR A 56 4.98 4.34 -21.14
C THR A 56 4.18 5.35 -21.96
N ILE A 57 4.82 6.42 -22.45
CA ILE A 57 4.18 7.38 -23.36
C ILE A 57 3.77 6.69 -24.66
N ASP A 58 4.62 5.83 -25.21
CA ASP A 58 4.34 5.10 -26.45
C ASP A 58 3.15 4.13 -26.27
N ILE A 59 3.11 3.40 -25.16
CA ILE A 59 1.95 2.55 -24.80
C ILE A 59 0.69 3.41 -24.69
N CYS A 60 0.78 4.57 -24.03
CA CYS A 60 -0.35 5.47 -23.84
C CYS A 60 -0.92 6.00 -25.17
N LYS A 61 -0.06 6.41 -26.11
CA LYS A 61 -0.44 6.94 -27.43
C LYS A 61 -0.99 5.88 -28.37
N ASN A 62 -0.33 4.71 -28.40
CA ASN A 62 -0.78 3.59 -29.23
C ASN A 62 -2.07 2.98 -28.67
N GLY A 63 -2.26 3.08 -27.36
CA GLY A 63 -3.31 2.42 -26.60
C GLY A 63 -2.88 1.03 -26.14
N PHE A 64 -3.60 0.51 -25.16
CA PHE A 64 -3.36 -0.83 -24.62
C PHE A 64 -4.66 -1.65 -24.59
N GLU A 65 -4.52 -2.96 -24.72
CA GLU A 65 -5.67 -3.88 -24.62
C GLU A 65 -6.14 -3.99 -23.17
N MET A 66 -7.44 -3.78 -22.96
CA MET A 66 -8.04 -3.97 -21.64
C MET A 66 -7.98 -5.45 -21.24
N SER A 67 -7.30 -5.75 -20.14
CA SER A 67 -7.19 -7.12 -19.63
C SER A 67 -8.48 -7.59 -18.96
N LYS A 68 -8.61 -8.91 -18.78
CA LYS A 68 -9.72 -9.48 -17.98
C LYS A 68 -9.70 -8.95 -16.54
N HIS A 69 -8.52 -8.86 -15.92
CA HIS A 69 -8.40 -8.34 -14.55
C HIS A 69 -8.94 -6.92 -14.45
N MET A 70 -8.58 -6.05 -15.41
CA MET A 70 -9.08 -4.68 -15.44
C MET A 70 -10.61 -4.63 -15.61
N TYR A 71 -11.18 -5.48 -16.47
CA TYR A 71 -12.63 -5.62 -16.60
C TYR A 71 -13.30 -6.04 -15.28
N ASP A 72 -12.75 -7.03 -14.58
CA ASP A 72 -13.26 -7.47 -13.27
C ASP A 72 -13.14 -6.35 -12.21
N SER A 73 -12.05 -5.57 -12.23
CA SER A 73 -11.83 -4.41 -11.36
C SER A 73 -12.83 -3.28 -11.60
N LEU A 74 -13.20 -3.02 -12.86
CA LEU A 74 -14.26 -2.05 -13.23
C LEU A 74 -15.62 -2.46 -12.68
N HIS A 75 -15.92 -3.78 -12.63
CA HIS A 75 -17.16 -4.27 -12.02
C HIS A 75 -17.12 -4.18 -10.50
N THR A 76 -15.95 -4.40 -9.90
CA THR A 76 -15.74 -4.27 -8.46
C THR A 76 -15.94 -2.82 -8.01
N ASN A 77 -15.47 -1.84 -8.80
CA ASN A 77 -15.71 -0.43 -8.59
C ASN A 77 -16.53 0.18 -9.73
N SER A 78 -17.84 -0.12 -9.77
CA SER A 78 -18.72 0.34 -10.86
C SER A 78 -18.96 1.85 -10.89
N LYS A 79 -18.56 2.58 -9.85
CA LYS A 79 -18.69 4.05 -9.77
C LYS A 79 -17.77 4.80 -10.72
N VAL A 80 -16.80 4.13 -11.32
CA VAL A 80 -16.07 4.63 -12.50
C VAL A 80 -17.02 5.07 -13.63
N LYS A 81 -18.25 4.54 -13.71
CA LYS A 81 -19.29 5.01 -14.66
C LYS A 81 -19.77 6.45 -14.39
N MET A 82 -19.57 6.97 -13.17
CA MET A 82 -19.99 8.31 -12.75
C MET A 82 -18.95 9.39 -13.10
N ASP A 83 -17.68 9.02 -13.23
CA ASP A 83 -16.63 9.93 -13.70
C ASP A 83 -16.68 10.03 -15.22
N LYS A 84 -16.73 11.26 -15.75
CA LYS A 84 -16.89 11.51 -17.18
C LYS A 84 -15.76 10.89 -18.02
N GLN A 85 -14.51 10.93 -17.53
CA GLN A 85 -13.36 10.49 -18.30
C GLN A 85 -13.17 8.98 -18.23
N LEU A 86 -13.31 8.39 -17.04
CA LEU A 86 -13.32 6.94 -16.88
C LEU A 86 -14.46 6.33 -17.67
N ARG A 87 -15.65 6.93 -17.62
CA ARG A 87 -16.78 6.52 -18.45
C ARG A 87 -16.42 6.52 -19.94
N GLN A 88 -15.87 7.61 -20.44
CA GLN A 88 -15.47 7.71 -21.85
C GLN A 88 -14.44 6.66 -22.25
N MET A 89 -13.52 6.30 -21.34
CA MET A 89 -12.50 5.29 -21.60
C MET A 89 -13.04 3.86 -21.54
N TYR A 90 -13.97 3.56 -20.64
CA TYR A 90 -14.29 2.17 -20.30
C TYR A 90 -15.72 1.74 -20.60
N VAL A 91 -16.63 2.66 -20.93
CA VAL A 91 -18.06 2.37 -21.05
C VAL A 91 -18.54 2.66 -22.47
N ASP A 92 -19.24 1.69 -23.03
CA ASP A 92 -19.97 1.86 -24.28
C ASP A 92 -21.20 2.76 -24.06
N GLU A 93 -21.26 3.88 -24.78
CA GLU A 93 -22.32 4.88 -24.56
C GLU A 93 -23.72 4.39 -24.92
N HIS A 94 -23.84 3.40 -25.81
CA HIS A 94 -25.13 2.90 -26.29
C HIS A 94 -25.74 1.87 -25.33
N SER A 95 -24.92 0.93 -24.88
CA SER A 95 -25.32 -0.15 -23.97
C SER A 95 -25.22 0.23 -22.51
N ASN A 96 -24.46 1.28 -22.18
CA ASN A 96 -24.07 1.63 -20.81
C ASN A 96 -23.30 0.52 -20.07
N GLU A 97 -22.75 -0.45 -20.82
CA GLU A 97 -21.93 -1.54 -20.31
C GLU A 97 -20.45 -1.26 -20.46
N PHE A 98 -19.64 -1.89 -19.62
CA PHE A 98 -18.19 -1.81 -19.78
C PHE A 98 -17.77 -2.47 -21.10
N TYR A 99 -16.78 -1.90 -21.77
CA TYR A 99 -16.14 -2.54 -22.92
C TYR A 99 -15.66 -3.96 -22.55
N LYS A 100 -15.54 -4.83 -23.55
CA LYS A 100 -15.06 -6.20 -23.32
C LYS A 100 -13.54 -6.24 -23.20
N PRO A 101 -12.97 -7.24 -22.50
CA PRO A 101 -11.54 -7.50 -22.56
C PRO A 101 -11.03 -7.59 -24.02
N GLY A 102 -9.84 -7.07 -24.28
CA GLY A 102 -9.26 -6.92 -25.61
C GLY A 102 -9.59 -5.58 -26.31
N THR A 103 -10.50 -4.78 -25.76
CA THR A 103 -10.76 -3.42 -26.29
C THR A 103 -9.54 -2.52 -26.08
N ILE A 104 -9.16 -1.75 -27.10
CA ILE A 104 -8.04 -0.81 -27.01
C ILE A 104 -8.47 0.45 -26.27
N ILE A 105 -7.78 0.76 -25.16
CA ILE A 105 -8.01 1.95 -24.34
C ILE A 105 -6.90 2.96 -24.61
N LYS A 106 -7.28 4.25 -24.72
CA LYS A 106 -6.36 5.38 -24.94
C LYS A 106 -6.59 6.51 -23.93
N PRO A 107 -5.74 6.67 -22.90
CA PRO A 107 -5.90 7.71 -21.91
C PRO A 107 -5.20 9.02 -22.34
N ASP A 108 -5.70 9.66 -23.40
CA ASP A 108 -5.03 10.77 -24.09
C ASP A 108 -4.52 11.91 -23.18
N LYS A 109 -5.30 12.28 -22.15
CA LYS A 109 -4.91 13.34 -21.21
C LYS A 109 -3.78 12.91 -20.29
N LEU A 110 -3.82 11.67 -19.82
CA LEU A 110 -2.72 11.10 -19.04
C LEU A 110 -1.45 11.03 -19.90
N CYS A 111 -1.58 10.72 -21.20
CA CYS A 111 -0.42 10.71 -22.10
C CYS A 111 0.26 12.08 -22.16
N ARG A 112 -0.52 13.16 -22.31
CA ARG A 112 0.01 14.54 -22.30
C ARG A 112 0.66 14.91 -20.96
N THR A 113 0.07 14.45 -19.86
CA THR A 113 0.67 14.63 -18.52
C THR A 113 2.01 13.89 -18.41
N LEU A 114 2.10 12.66 -18.93
CA LEU A 114 3.35 11.90 -18.95
C LEU A 114 4.43 12.55 -19.83
N GLU A 115 4.06 13.17 -20.95
CA GLU A 115 4.97 13.98 -21.78
C GLU A 115 5.57 15.14 -20.97
N ILE A 116 4.73 15.90 -20.26
CA ILE A 116 5.18 17.00 -19.40
C ILE A 116 6.11 16.47 -18.30
N ILE A 117 5.78 15.35 -17.67
CA ILE A 117 6.61 14.73 -16.62
C ILE A 117 7.96 14.26 -17.19
N ALA A 118 7.98 13.72 -18.40
CA ALA A 118 9.21 13.29 -19.06
C ALA A 118 10.13 14.48 -19.37
N GLU A 119 9.57 15.60 -19.82
CA GLU A 119 10.32 16.82 -20.17
C GLU A 119 10.77 17.63 -18.94
N GLN A 120 9.90 17.77 -17.93
CA GLN A 120 10.08 18.69 -16.80
C GLN A 120 10.56 18.00 -15.51
N GLY A 121 10.66 16.67 -15.51
CA GLY A 121 11.06 15.88 -14.35
C GLY A 121 9.89 15.58 -13.40
N GLY A 122 10.11 14.67 -12.46
CA GLY A 122 9.06 14.22 -11.52
C GLY A 122 8.60 15.28 -10.51
N ASP A 123 9.35 16.37 -10.34
CA ASP A 123 8.94 17.51 -9.52
C ASP A 123 7.78 18.31 -10.14
N SER A 124 7.53 18.17 -11.44
CA SER A 124 6.50 18.93 -12.18
C SER A 124 5.08 18.79 -11.65
N LEU A 125 4.74 17.66 -11.00
CA LEU A 125 3.42 17.46 -10.37
C LEU A 125 3.26 18.23 -9.05
N TYR A 126 4.38 18.62 -8.43
CA TYR A 126 4.44 19.26 -7.11
C TYR A 126 4.75 20.75 -7.21
N ILE A 127 5.49 21.17 -8.23
CA ILE A 127 5.83 22.56 -8.50
C ILE A 127 5.60 22.93 -9.98
N GLY A 128 5.26 24.20 -10.23
CA GLY A 128 5.09 24.73 -11.59
C GLY A 128 3.71 24.47 -12.21
N LYS A 129 3.65 24.46 -13.54
CA LYS A 129 2.38 24.50 -14.30
C LYS A 129 1.56 23.22 -14.17
N LEU A 130 2.20 22.05 -14.19
CA LEU A 130 1.47 20.79 -14.02
C LEU A 130 0.90 20.66 -12.60
N ALA A 131 1.63 21.11 -11.58
CA ALA A 131 1.12 21.22 -10.21
C ALA A 131 -0.12 22.14 -10.11
N GLU A 132 -0.15 23.26 -10.83
CA GLU A 132 -1.32 24.15 -10.90
C GLU A 132 -2.52 23.51 -11.59
N MET A 133 -2.28 22.77 -12.67
CA MET A 133 -3.32 22.00 -13.36
C MET A 133 -3.89 20.93 -12.44
N PHE A 134 -3.03 20.20 -11.72
CA PHE A 134 -3.44 19.14 -10.81
C PHE A 134 -4.17 19.68 -9.57
N ALA A 135 -3.69 20.78 -8.97
CA ALA A 135 -4.38 21.46 -7.88
C ALA A 135 -5.76 22.00 -8.31
N SER A 136 -5.88 22.47 -9.55
CA SER A 136 -7.18 22.88 -10.11
C SER A 136 -8.12 21.69 -10.31
N ASP A 137 -7.60 20.54 -10.76
CA ASP A 137 -8.38 19.30 -10.85
C ASP A 137 -8.87 18.85 -9.46
N LEU A 138 -8.00 18.85 -8.44
CA LEU A 138 -8.35 18.53 -7.06
C LEU A 138 -9.43 19.47 -6.49
N LYS A 139 -9.32 20.77 -6.77
CA LYS A 139 -10.31 21.77 -6.36
C LYS A 139 -11.67 21.53 -7.03
N ASP A 140 -11.69 21.24 -8.33
CA ASP A 140 -12.92 20.97 -9.08
C ASP A 140 -13.62 19.69 -8.60
N MET A 141 -12.85 18.70 -8.11
CA MET A 141 -13.39 17.51 -7.46
C MET A 141 -13.99 17.78 -6.08
N GLY A 142 -13.66 18.92 -5.44
CA GLY A 142 -14.01 19.23 -4.07
C GLY A 142 -13.03 18.70 -3.02
N SER A 143 -11.80 18.36 -3.42
CA SER A 143 -10.75 17.91 -2.50
C SER A 143 -10.29 19.04 -1.58
N ILE A 144 -9.86 18.67 -0.37
CA ILE A 144 -9.27 19.58 0.61
C ILE A 144 -7.76 19.77 0.41
N ILE A 145 -7.14 19.01 -0.51
CA ILE A 145 -5.72 19.15 -0.84
C ILE A 145 -5.52 20.44 -1.65
N THR A 146 -4.62 21.29 -1.17
CA THR A 146 -4.26 22.55 -1.82
C THR A 146 -2.96 22.41 -2.62
N LYS A 147 -2.68 23.41 -3.47
CA LYS A 147 -1.36 23.51 -4.14
C LYS A 147 -0.21 23.51 -3.13
N HIS A 148 -0.42 24.15 -1.99
CA HIS A 148 0.60 24.22 -0.94
C HIS A 148 0.85 22.87 -0.27
N ASP A 149 -0.17 22.01 -0.14
CA ASP A 149 0.03 20.63 0.32
C ASP A 149 0.87 19.80 -0.67
N LEU A 150 0.72 20.04 -1.98
CA LEU A 150 1.57 19.42 -3.01
C LEU A 150 3.02 19.93 -2.90
N GLU A 151 3.22 21.24 -2.78
CA GLU A 151 4.55 21.87 -2.72
C GLU A 151 5.36 21.40 -1.49
N GLU A 152 4.71 21.17 -0.35
CA GLU A 152 5.36 20.69 0.87
C GLU A 152 5.52 19.16 0.95
N TYR A 153 5.04 18.41 -0.05
CA TYR A 153 5.20 16.96 -0.04
C TYR A 153 6.67 16.56 -0.18
N GLU A 154 7.16 15.81 0.81
CA GLU A 154 8.52 15.26 0.80
C GLU A 154 8.53 13.74 0.99
N VAL A 155 9.44 13.09 0.27
CA VAL A 155 9.75 11.66 0.45
C VAL A 155 10.65 11.51 1.67
N ARG A 156 10.35 10.54 2.55
CA ARG A 156 11.26 10.20 3.66
C ARG A 156 12.12 9.01 3.25
N TRP A 157 13.44 9.18 3.34
CA TRP A 157 14.40 8.09 3.30
C TRP A 157 14.58 7.53 4.70
N ASN A 158 14.31 6.25 4.87
CA ASN A 158 14.50 5.54 6.13
C ASN A 158 15.43 4.35 5.89
N ASP A 159 16.27 4.05 6.87
CA ASP A 159 17.04 2.81 6.86
C ASP A 159 16.11 1.60 7.04
N SER A 160 16.42 0.51 6.34
CA SER A 160 15.76 -0.78 6.55
C SER A 160 16.19 -1.39 7.89
N ILE A 161 15.32 -2.22 8.47
CA ILE A 161 15.64 -2.96 9.68
C ILE A 161 16.18 -4.35 9.28
N PRO A 162 17.44 -4.67 9.60
CA PRO A 162 18.01 -5.99 9.33
C PRO A 162 17.55 -7.00 10.38
N ILE A 163 17.19 -8.20 9.93
CA ILE A 163 16.68 -9.30 10.76
C ILE A 163 17.46 -10.55 10.40
N ASP A 164 18.09 -11.17 11.40
CA ASP A 164 18.79 -12.45 11.22
C ASP A 164 17.79 -13.61 11.08
N ILE A 165 17.95 -14.36 10.00
CA ILE A 165 17.11 -15.51 9.64
C ILE A 165 17.99 -16.72 9.32
N ASN A 166 18.56 -17.32 10.36
CA ASN A 166 19.35 -18.55 10.26
C ASN A 166 20.57 -18.43 9.33
N GLY A 167 21.31 -17.31 9.41
CA GLY A 167 22.53 -17.05 8.63
C GLY A 167 22.33 -16.16 7.40
N ASP A 168 21.09 -15.94 6.97
CA ASP A 168 20.72 -14.91 6.00
C ASP A 168 20.24 -13.63 6.72
N ILE A 169 20.22 -12.50 6.02
CA ILE A 169 19.72 -11.22 6.54
C ILE A 169 18.48 -10.80 5.76
N MET A 170 17.36 -10.64 6.45
CA MET A 170 16.12 -10.07 5.92
C MET A 170 16.03 -8.58 6.25
N TYR A 171 15.92 -7.74 5.22
CA TYR A 171 15.71 -6.31 5.33
C TYR A 171 14.23 -5.99 5.17
N VAL A 172 13.64 -5.43 6.23
CA VAL A 172 12.24 -5.00 6.24
C VAL A 172 12.11 -3.48 6.34
N ILE A 173 11.04 -2.94 5.77
CA ILE A 173 10.73 -1.52 5.85
C ILE A 173 10.20 -1.13 7.26
N PRO A 174 10.63 0.00 7.84
CA PRO A 174 10.09 0.47 9.13
C PRO A 174 8.67 1.04 9.01
N PRO A 175 7.99 1.27 10.14
CA PRO A 175 6.69 1.97 10.18
C PRO A 175 6.68 3.33 9.47
N PRO A 176 5.53 3.79 8.94
CA PRO A 176 4.18 3.27 9.15
C PRO A 176 3.81 2.07 8.27
N ALA A 177 4.75 1.46 7.54
CA ALA A 177 4.54 0.21 6.83
C ALA A 177 4.57 -1.02 7.77
N SER A 178 4.16 -2.18 7.28
CA SER A 178 3.98 -3.40 8.08
C SER A 178 5.17 -4.37 8.04
N GLY A 179 6.34 -3.95 7.52
CA GLY A 179 7.53 -4.81 7.40
C GLY A 179 7.99 -5.47 8.71
N ILE A 180 7.88 -4.76 9.84
CA ILE A 180 8.22 -5.32 11.16
C ILE A 180 7.36 -6.52 11.56
N LEU A 181 6.14 -6.63 11.04
CA LEU A 181 5.25 -7.78 11.28
C LEU A 181 5.72 -9.02 10.53
N VAL A 182 6.27 -8.86 9.33
CA VAL A 182 6.94 -9.96 8.61
C VAL A 182 8.11 -10.47 9.45
N SER A 183 8.92 -9.57 10.02
CA SER A 183 10.02 -9.98 10.91
C SER A 183 9.53 -10.75 12.13
N TYR A 184 8.41 -10.32 12.72
CA TYR A 184 7.86 -10.94 13.91
C TYR A 184 7.35 -12.36 13.62
N ILE A 185 6.60 -12.53 12.53
CA ILE A 185 6.14 -13.84 12.04
C ILE A 185 7.34 -14.76 11.82
N VAL A 186 8.34 -14.30 11.06
CA VAL A 186 9.51 -15.12 10.73
C VAL A 186 10.28 -15.49 12.00
N ASN A 187 10.45 -14.58 12.94
CA ASN A 187 11.11 -14.86 14.21
C ASN A 187 10.34 -15.86 15.09
N ILE A 188 9.00 -15.86 15.08
CA ILE A 188 8.19 -16.87 15.77
C ILE A 188 8.39 -18.24 15.10
N LEU A 189 8.34 -18.26 13.77
CA LEU A 189 8.30 -19.51 13.01
C LEU A 189 9.68 -20.18 12.87
N LYS A 190 10.77 -19.41 12.82
CA LYS A 190 12.11 -19.95 12.53
C LYS A 190 12.56 -21.01 13.54
N ASN A 191 12.13 -20.91 14.80
CA ASN A 191 12.49 -21.86 15.86
C ASN A 191 11.70 -23.17 15.82
N TYR A 192 10.65 -23.30 15.00
CA TYR A 192 10.03 -24.60 14.73
C TYR A 192 10.88 -25.47 13.78
N ASN A 193 11.83 -24.87 13.06
CA ASN A 193 12.75 -25.56 12.15
C ASN A 193 12.03 -26.52 11.19
N PHE A 194 11.02 -26.02 10.48
CA PHE A 194 10.19 -26.81 9.59
C PHE A 194 11.01 -27.60 8.57
N LYS A 195 10.65 -28.87 8.40
CA LYS A 195 11.28 -29.82 7.49
C LYS A 195 10.25 -30.39 6.51
N PRO A 196 10.68 -31.02 5.40
CA PRO A 196 9.76 -31.66 4.47
C PRO A 196 8.82 -32.68 5.14
N GLU A 197 9.23 -33.33 6.23
CA GLU A 197 8.40 -34.27 6.98
C GLU A 197 7.18 -33.60 7.63
N ASP A 198 7.27 -32.31 7.96
CA ASP A 198 6.19 -31.57 8.64
C ASP A 198 4.98 -31.31 7.74
N ILE A 199 5.09 -31.60 6.44
CA ILE A 199 3.98 -31.57 5.48
C ILE A 199 3.72 -32.92 4.79
N SER A 200 4.33 -34.00 5.29
CA SER A 200 4.28 -35.33 4.65
C SER A 200 2.98 -36.10 4.91
N SER A 201 2.25 -35.78 5.99
CA SER A 201 1.00 -36.44 6.39
C SER A 201 -0.08 -35.41 6.70
N VAL A 202 -1.35 -35.83 6.71
CA VAL A 202 -2.46 -34.93 7.07
C VAL A 202 -2.27 -34.32 8.47
N ASN A 203 -1.87 -35.13 9.46
CA ASN A 203 -1.70 -34.66 10.84
C ASN A 203 -0.53 -33.68 10.97
N SER A 204 0.62 -33.97 10.34
CA SER A 204 1.77 -33.07 10.38
C SER A 204 1.46 -31.75 9.67
N THR A 205 0.77 -31.81 8.52
CA THR A 205 0.35 -30.62 7.78
C THR A 205 -0.63 -29.75 8.58
N ILE A 206 -1.59 -30.37 9.29
CA ILE A 206 -2.51 -29.65 10.18
C ILE A 206 -1.72 -28.92 11.27
N LEU A 207 -0.77 -29.59 11.93
CA LEU A 207 0.05 -28.98 12.98
C LEU A 207 0.91 -27.82 12.43
N THR A 208 1.49 -27.98 11.24
CA THR A 208 2.26 -26.94 10.56
C THR A 208 1.40 -25.71 10.28
N TYR A 209 0.22 -25.89 9.69
CA TYR A 209 -0.70 -24.77 9.46
C TYR A 209 -1.21 -24.15 10.76
N HIS A 210 -1.47 -24.95 11.79
CA HIS A 210 -1.84 -24.45 13.11
C HIS A 210 -0.78 -23.48 13.64
N ARG A 211 0.50 -23.88 13.66
CA ARG A 211 1.61 -23.02 14.09
C ARG A 211 1.71 -21.72 13.28
N ILE A 212 1.53 -21.79 11.96
CA ILE A 212 1.54 -20.60 11.07
C ILE A 212 0.37 -19.67 11.37
N ILE A 213 -0.84 -20.23 11.52
CA ILE A 213 -2.06 -19.48 11.83
C ILE A 213 -1.94 -18.78 13.19
N GLU A 214 -1.44 -19.47 14.21
CA GLU A 214 -1.24 -18.89 15.55
C GLU A 214 -0.20 -17.77 15.52
N ALA A 215 0.90 -17.92 14.79
CA ALA A 215 1.87 -16.85 14.57
C ALA A 215 1.23 -15.61 13.91
N PHE A 216 0.34 -15.80 12.93
CA PHE A 216 -0.41 -14.72 12.32
C PHE A 216 -1.37 -14.05 13.31
N LYS A 217 -2.14 -14.80 14.11
CA LYS A 217 -3.06 -14.24 15.10
C LYS A 217 -2.32 -13.37 16.13
N HIS A 218 -1.21 -13.88 16.68
CA HIS A 218 -0.34 -13.11 17.58
C HIS A 218 0.22 -11.84 16.92
N THR A 219 0.59 -11.91 15.65
CA THR A 219 1.10 -10.77 14.89
C THR A 219 0.03 -9.71 14.64
N TYR A 220 -1.16 -10.12 14.19
CA TYR A 220 -2.27 -9.21 13.92
C TYR A 220 -2.80 -8.54 15.18
N GLY A 221 -2.72 -9.20 16.34
CA GLY A 221 -2.98 -8.56 17.63
C GLY A 221 -2.07 -7.36 17.93
N LYS A 222 -0.85 -7.32 17.37
CA LYS A 222 0.10 -6.22 17.52
C LYS A 222 0.02 -5.16 16.42
N ARG A 223 -0.48 -5.51 15.23
CA ARG A 223 -0.53 -4.62 14.06
C ARG A 223 -1.20 -3.27 14.36
N THR A 224 -2.24 -3.28 15.17
CA THR A 224 -3.01 -2.07 15.53
C THR A 224 -2.22 -1.05 16.36
N GLN A 225 -1.08 -1.47 16.90
CA GLN A 225 -0.20 -0.61 17.70
C GLN A 225 0.78 0.19 16.83
N ILE A 226 0.85 -0.10 15.52
CA ILE A 226 1.70 0.62 14.56
C ILE A 226 1.02 1.94 14.14
N GLY A 227 1.83 2.99 13.98
CA GLY A 227 1.41 4.30 13.47
C GLY A 227 2.57 5.06 12.83
N ASP A 228 2.34 6.31 12.40
CA ASP A 228 3.41 7.19 11.90
C ASP A 228 4.39 7.55 13.03
N PRO A 229 5.69 7.18 12.93
CA PRO A 229 6.69 7.48 13.95
C PRO A 229 6.84 8.98 14.26
N LYS A 230 6.46 9.86 13.31
CA LYS A 230 6.48 11.32 13.54
C LYS A 230 5.44 11.77 14.57
N TYR A 231 4.38 10.98 14.79
CA TYR A 231 3.23 11.35 15.61
C TYR A 231 2.98 10.42 16.80
N VAL A 232 3.55 9.21 16.78
CA VAL A 232 3.37 8.20 17.82
C VAL A 232 4.72 7.57 18.15
N ASN A 233 5.06 7.49 19.43
CA ASN A 233 6.24 6.74 19.87
C ASN A 233 5.97 5.24 19.71
N ILE A 234 6.79 4.58 18.90
CA ILE A 234 6.69 3.16 18.58
C ILE A 234 8.03 2.42 18.75
N ASP A 235 9.03 3.04 19.38
CA ASP A 235 10.39 2.49 19.43
C ASP A 235 10.43 1.14 20.15
N ASP A 236 9.77 1.05 21.30
CA ASP A 236 9.66 -0.21 22.06
C ASP A 236 8.87 -1.27 21.30
N LEU A 237 7.85 -0.87 20.53
CA LEU A 237 7.06 -1.79 19.71
C LEU A 237 7.94 -2.37 18.59
N VAL A 238 8.68 -1.51 17.88
CA VAL A 238 9.61 -1.95 16.84
C VAL A 238 10.64 -2.89 17.44
N LYS A 239 11.31 -2.49 18.54
CA LYS A 239 12.32 -3.31 19.22
C LYS A 239 11.79 -4.69 19.60
N ASN A 240 10.59 -4.77 20.16
CA ASN A 240 9.96 -6.03 20.56
C ASN A 240 9.64 -6.89 19.34
N LEU A 241 8.94 -6.34 18.33
CA LEU A 241 8.49 -7.11 17.17
C LEU A 241 9.64 -7.59 16.28
N THR A 242 10.79 -6.93 16.33
CA THR A 242 12.00 -7.34 15.60
C THR A 242 12.93 -8.24 16.42
N SER A 243 12.63 -8.49 17.70
CA SER A 243 13.49 -9.28 18.59
C SER A 243 13.21 -10.78 18.51
N SER A 244 14.26 -11.58 18.34
CA SER A 244 14.19 -13.04 18.40
C SER A 244 13.75 -13.54 19.78
N GLU A 245 14.18 -12.89 20.87
CA GLU A 245 13.82 -13.27 22.24
C GLU A 245 12.32 -13.03 22.51
N TYR A 246 11.81 -11.89 22.06
CA TYR A 246 10.39 -11.58 22.20
C TYR A 246 9.51 -12.56 21.41
N ALA A 247 9.92 -12.90 20.19
CA ALA A 247 9.23 -13.88 19.37
C ALA A 247 9.28 -15.30 19.97
N GLU A 248 10.40 -15.70 20.57
CA GLU A 248 10.53 -17.00 21.24
C GLU A 248 9.57 -17.11 22.44
N ASN A 249 9.47 -16.06 23.25
CA ASN A 249 8.51 -16.02 24.36
C ASN A 249 7.07 -16.22 23.87
N ILE A 250 6.74 -15.69 22.68
CA ILE A 250 5.41 -15.81 22.09
C ILE A 250 5.20 -17.22 21.52
N ARG A 251 6.20 -17.78 20.83
CA ARG A 251 6.18 -19.16 20.33
C ARG A 251 5.89 -20.16 21.45
N LEU A 252 6.48 -19.97 22.63
CA LEU A 252 6.24 -20.81 23.81
C LEU A 252 4.81 -20.71 24.37
N THR A 253 4.04 -19.69 23.99
CA THR A 253 2.62 -19.57 24.38
C THR A 253 1.64 -20.21 23.40
N ILE A 254 2.13 -20.68 22.24
CA ILE A 254 1.29 -21.34 21.23
C ILE A 254 1.03 -22.77 21.69
N ASP A 255 -0.23 -23.06 22.04
CA ASP A 255 -0.70 -24.43 22.28
C ASP A 255 -0.92 -25.13 20.95
N GLU A 256 -0.37 -26.33 20.78
CA GLU A 256 -0.48 -27.11 19.55
C GLU A 256 -1.84 -27.78 19.36
N ASN A 257 -2.67 -27.81 20.40
CA ASN A 257 -3.96 -28.50 20.40
C ASN A 257 -5.17 -27.56 20.44
N SER A 258 -4.96 -26.25 20.61
CA SER A 258 -6.05 -25.29 20.74
C SER A 258 -5.69 -23.88 20.25
N THR A 259 -6.72 -23.05 20.05
CA THR A 259 -6.60 -21.61 19.77
C THR A 259 -7.23 -20.86 20.94
N LYS A 260 -6.78 -19.63 21.20
CA LYS A 260 -7.48 -18.72 22.11
C LYS A 260 -8.82 -18.27 21.53
N ASP A 261 -9.71 -17.82 22.41
CA ASP A 261 -11.13 -17.56 22.11
C ASP A 261 -11.33 -16.23 21.36
N GLY A 262 -10.62 -15.17 21.74
CA GLY A 262 -10.87 -13.83 21.23
C GLY A 262 -9.62 -13.07 20.77
N PRO A 263 -9.78 -12.00 19.96
CA PRO A 263 -8.68 -11.12 19.56
C PRO A 263 -7.90 -10.54 20.75
N GLN A 264 -8.58 -10.28 21.87
CA GLN A 264 -8.00 -9.72 23.09
C GLN A 264 -6.93 -10.63 23.69
N ASP A 265 -7.07 -11.95 23.56
CA ASP A 265 -6.13 -12.93 24.08
C ASP A 265 -4.82 -13.00 23.26
N TYR A 266 -4.85 -12.43 22.05
CA TYR A 266 -3.68 -12.18 21.20
C TYR A 266 -3.15 -10.74 21.34
N GLY A 267 -3.77 -9.93 22.20
CA GLY A 267 -3.45 -8.50 22.39
C GLY A 267 -4.14 -7.54 21.42
N GLY A 268 -5.10 -8.03 20.64
CA GLY A 268 -5.89 -7.25 19.68
C GLY A 268 -6.98 -6.43 20.37
N GLN A 269 -6.71 -5.14 20.59
CA GLN A 269 -7.64 -4.20 21.23
C GLN A 269 -8.41 -3.32 20.24
N PHE A 270 -7.92 -3.24 19.01
CA PHE A 270 -8.43 -2.36 17.96
C PHE A 270 -8.56 -3.16 16.67
N TYR A 271 -9.28 -2.61 15.69
CA TYR A 271 -9.25 -3.13 14.33
C TYR A 271 -8.49 -2.19 13.39
N ILE A 272 -8.12 -2.74 12.24
CA ILE A 272 -7.67 -1.97 11.09
C ILE A 272 -8.55 -2.40 9.93
N LYS A 273 -8.85 -1.46 9.04
CA LYS A 273 -9.56 -1.78 7.81
C LYS A 273 -8.73 -2.69 6.91
N ASP A 274 -9.42 -3.48 6.10
CA ASP A 274 -8.76 -4.31 5.12
C ASP A 274 -8.12 -3.45 4.03
N SER A 275 -6.95 -3.90 3.57
CA SER A 275 -6.26 -3.25 2.45
C SER A 275 -6.84 -3.73 1.14
N HIS A 276 -6.91 -2.83 0.17
CA HIS A 276 -7.35 -3.12 -1.19
C HIS A 276 -6.15 -3.34 -2.12
N GLY A 277 -6.39 -3.63 -3.39
CA GLY A 277 -5.38 -4.07 -4.35
C GLY A 277 -4.12 -3.19 -4.38
N THR A 278 -2.97 -3.81 -4.49
CA THR A 278 -1.67 -3.13 -4.68
C THR A 278 -0.98 -3.72 -5.90
N ALA A 279 0.11 -3.12 -6.35
CA ALA A 279 1.02 -3.72 -7.32
C ALA A 279 2.41 -3.86 -6.69
N HIS A 280 3.10 -4.94 -7.00
CA HIS A 280 4.46 -5.20 -6.53
C HIS A 280 5.36 -5.53 -7.71
N ILE A 281 6.57 -4.96 -7.69
CA ILE A 281 7.61 -5.23 -8.67
C ILE A 281 8.90 -5.55 -7.93
N SER A 282 9.56 -6.62 -8.37
CA SER A 282 10.87 -7.07 -7.92
C SER A 282 11.84 -7.06 -9.10
N VAL A 283 12.99 -6.41 -8.94
CA VAL A 283 14.01 -6.30 -9.99
C VAL A 283 15.36 -6.69 -9.39
N LEU A 284 16.08 -7.57 -10.11
CA LEU A 284 17.49 -7.88 -9.84
C LEU A 284 18.32 -7.44 -11.04
N GLY A 285 19.21 -6.48 -10.81
CA GLY A 285 20.14 -5.97 -11.82
C GLY A 285 21.37 -6.86 -11.98
N PRO A 286 22.01 -6.88 -13.17
CA PRO A 286 23.22 -7.66 -13.42
C PRO A 286 24.43 -7.18 -12.60
N ASN A 287 24.37 -5.97 -12.04
CA ASN A 287 25.36 -5.40 -11.14
C ASN A 287 25.12 -5.74 -9.66
N GLY A 288 24.14 -6.59 -9.36
CA GLY A 288 23.78 -6.99 -7.98
C GLY A 288 22.79 -6.07 -7.28
N ASP A 289 22.29 -5.02 -7.95
CA ASP A 289 21.23 -4.18 -7.39
C ASP A 289 19.94 -5.00 -7.25
N ALA A 290 19.33 -4.97 -6.07
CA ALA A 290 18.04 -5.60 -5.80
C ALA A 290 17.02 -4.52 -5.40
N ILE A 291 15.87 -4.52 -6.05
CA ILE A 291 14.80 -3.53 -5.84
C ILE A 291 13.50 -4.28 -5.57
N SER A 292 12.82 -3.91 -4.48
CA SER A 292 11.49 -4.38 -4.13
C SER A 292 10.59 -3.17 -3.92
N VAL A 293 9.56 -3.01 -4.74
CA VAL A 293 8.68 -1.84 -4.73
C VAL A 293 7.23 -2.30 -4.72
N THR A 294 6.50 -1.92 -3.67
CA THR A 294 5.04 -2.00 -3.63
C THR A 294 4.47 -0.60 -3.85
N SER A 295 3.52 -0.47 -4.77
CA SER A 295 2.76 0.76 -5.01
C SER A 295 1.26 0.49 -5.03
N SER A 296 0.45 1.50 -4.70
CA SER A 296 -1.00 1.37 -4.65
C SER A 296 -1.67 2.74 -4.73
N VAL A 297 -2.90 2.75 -5.26
CA VAL A 297 -3.87 3.86 -5.14
C VAL A 297 -4.98 3.53 -4.13
N ASN A 298 -4.74 2.51 -3.29
CA ASN A 298 -5.66 1.80 -2.42
C ASN A 298 -6.75 1.00 -3.16
N PHE A 299 -7.97 1.52 -3.30
CA PHE A 299 -9.04 0.79 -3.98
C PHE A 299 -8.77 0.66 -5.49
N TYR A 300 -9.43 -0.29 -6.17
CA TYR A 300 -9.41 -0.33 -7.63
C TYR A 300 -9.92 1.00 -8.18
N PHE A 301 -9.12 1.65 -9.02
CA PHE A 301 -9.36 3.01 -9.53
C PHE A 301 -9.41 4.11 -8.44
N GLY A 302 -8.82 3.86 -7.26
CA GLY A 302 -8.69 4.81 -6.17
C GLY A 302 -10.03 5.38 -5.73
N ALA A 303 -10.15 6.71 -5.75
CA ALA A 303 -11.40 7.40 -5.40
C ALA A 303 -12.47 7.36 -6.52
N ALA A 304 -12.22 6.64 -7.61
CA ALA A 304 -13.04 6.60 -8.84
C ALA A 304 -13.22 7.98 -9.51
N MET A 305 -12.25 8.88 -9.37
CA MET A 305 -12.26 10.23 -9.94
C MET A 305 -11.00 10.48 -10.76
N THR A 306 -11.14 11.26 -11.85
CA THR A 306 -10.02 11.59 -12.74
C THR A 306 -9.91 13.08 -13.01
N GLY A 307 -8.69 13.62 -12.99
CA GLY A 307 -8.43 15.05 -13.22
C GLY A 307 -8.83 15.49 -14.62
N ASN A 308 -9.69 16.51 -14.74
CA ASN A 308 -10.20 16.97 -16.05
C ASN A 308 -9.11 17.54 -16.96
N ARG A 309 -8.05 18.10 -16.38
CA ARG A 309 -6.92 18.67 -17.12
C ARG A 309 -5.80 17.65 -17.29
N THR A 310 -5.53 16.87 -16.24
CA THR A 310 -4.36 16.00 -16.15
C THR A 310 -4.61 14.55 -16.57
N GLY A 311 -5.85 14.06 -16.52
CA GLY A 311 -6.16 12.66 -16.74
C GLY A 311 -5.64 11.73 -15.62
N ILE A 312 -5.18 12.27 -14.51
CA ILE A 312 -4.67 11.49 -13.37
C ILE A 312 -5.84 10.91 -12.58
N ILE A 313 -5.82 9.59 -12.37
CA ILE A 313 -6.71 8.90 -11.43
C ILE A 313 -6.17 9.12 -10.02
N VAL A 314 -6.99 9.62 -9.11
CA VAL A 314 -6.57 9.96 -7.75
C VAL A 314 -6.76 8.78 -6.78
N ASN A 315 -5.84 8.63 -5.83
CA ASN A 315 -5.89 7.58 -4.81
C ASN A 315 -7.07 7.77 -3.83
N SER A 316 -7.37 6.72 -3.09
CA SER A 316 -8.26 6.74 -1.91
C SER A 316 -7.48 6.38 -0.64
N GLY A 317 -6.28 6.95 -0.49
CA GLY A 317 -5.33 6.61 0.57
C GLY A 317 -5.74 7.08 1.97
N MET A 318 -6.72 7.99 2.10
CA MET A 318 -7.25 8.39 3.42
C MET A 318 -8.02 7.26 4.10
N ASP A 319 -8.50 6.27 3.35
CA ASP A 319 -9.17 5.08 3.89
C ASP A 319 -8.32 4.32 4.90
N ASP A 320 -7.00 4.30 4.71
CA ASP A 320 -6.07 3.58 5.58
C ASP A 320 -5.98 4.17 6.99
N PHE A 321 -6.49 5.39 7.22
CA PHE A 321 -6.62 5.93 8.56
C PHE A 321 -7.78 5.29 9.34
N SER A 322 -7.63 5.23 10.66
CA SER A 322 -8.75 4.97 11.56
C SER A 322 -9.54 6.26 11.79
N SER A 323 -10.85 6.12 11.97
CA SER A 323 -11.75 7.22 12.33
C SER A 323 -12.39 6.94 13.70
N PRO A 324 -12.56 7.95 14.57
CA PRO A 324 -13.31 7.78 15.81
C PRO A 324 -14.74 7.31 15.57
N GLY A 325 -15.33 6.63 16.55
CA GLY A 325 -16.75 6.24 16.50
C GLY A 325 -17.10 5.07 15.57
N LEU A 326 -16.16 4.58 14.75
CA LEU A 326 -16.37 3.39 13.93
C LEU A 326 -15.90 2.14 14.69
N LEU A 327 -16.76 1.12 14.71
CA LEU A 327 -16.49 -0.20 15.27
C LEU A 327 -16.53 -1.25 14.15
N ASN A 328 -15.71 -2.30 14.26
CA ASN A 328 -15.81 -3.46 13.37
C ASN A 328 -16.89 -4.46 13.82
N TYR A 329 -17.01 -5.58 13.09
CA TYR A 329 -17.92 -6.69 13.41
C TYR A 329 -17.76 -7.24 14.84
N PHE A 330 -16.54 -7.21 15.39
CA PHE A 330 -16.22 -7.66 16.74
C PHE A 330 -16.36 -6.56 17.79
N GLY A 331 -16.90 -5.39 17.43
CA GLY A 331 -17.06 -4.25 18.34
C GLY A 331 -15.75 -3.53 18.72
N LEU A 332 -14.64 -3.83 18.05
CA LEU A 332 -13.36 -3.17 18.31
C LEU A 332 -13.35 -1.77 17.68
N PRO A 333 -12.84 -0.73 18.37
CA PRO A 333 -12.66 0.58 17.79
C PRO A 333 -11.42 0.65 16.89
N GLY A 334 -11.39 1.64 16.00
CA GLY A 334 -10.20 1.95 15.21
C GLY A 334 -9.06 2.45 16.10
N SER A 335 -7.82 2.12 15.77
CA SER A 335 -6.65 2.48 16.58
C SER A 335 -6.44 4.00 16.61
N GLU A 336 -6.36 4.56 17.82
CA GLU A 336 -6.10 6.00 18.00
C GLU A 336 -4.73 6.42 17.44
N ARG A 337 -3.77 5.49 17.47
CA ARG A 337 -2.42 5.69 16.90
C ARG A 337 -2.47 5.94 15.40
N ASN A 338 -3.52 5.48 14.73
CA ASN A 338 -3.73 5.66 13.31
C ASN A 338 -4.92 6.61 12.99
N TYR A 339 -5.34 7.46 13.95
CA TYR A 339 -6.30 8.53 13.65
C TYR A 339 -5.72 9.58 12.71
N ILE A 340 -6.61 10.20 11.93
CA ILE A 340 -6.31 11.29 11.02
C ILE A 340 -5.76 12.47 11.81
N GLN A 341 -4.63 12.98 11.36
CA GLN A 341 -4.04 14.25 11.77
C GLN A 341 -3.47 14.94 10.54
N PRO A 342 -3.40 16.28 10.48
CA PRO A 342 -2.76 17.01 9.39
C PRO A 342 -1.33 16.52 9.10
N GLN A 343 -1.01 16.32 7.81
CA GLN A 343 0.32 15.93 7.30
C GLN A 343 0.86 14.58 7.81
N LYS A 344 0.00 13.75 8.39
CA LYS A 344 0.33 12.41 8.88
C LYS A 344 0.29 11.40 7.74
N ARG A 345 1.05 10.32 7.87
CA ARG A 345 0.98 9.14 6.99
C ARG A 345 0.14 8.05 7.65
N ALA A 346 -0.80 7.49 6.91
CA ALA A 346 -1.58 6.35 7.39
C ALA A 346 -0.70 5.10 7.51
N LEU A 347 -1.04 4.24 8.47
CA LEU A 347 -0.59 2.85 8.53
C LEU A 347 -0.74 2.19 7.15
N SER A 348 0.21 1.36 6.76
CA SER A 348 0.16 0.61 5.50
C SER A 348 0.37 -0.87 5.77
N SER A 349 -0.38 -1.72 5.04
CA SER A 349 -0.17 -3.17 5.01
C SER A 349 1.06 -3.58 4.22
N MET A 350 1.62 -2.69 3.39
CA MET A 350 2.74 -3.01 2.52
C MET A 350 3.98 -3.44 3.33
N ALA A 351 4.65 -4.49 2.86
CA ALA A 351 5.86 -5.04 3.46
C ALA A 351 6.89 -5.48 2.39
N PRO A 352 7.34 -4.58 1.47
CA PRO A 352 8.44 -4.90 0.56
C PRO A 352 9.66 -5.35 1.37
N THR A 353 10.21 -6.51 1.01
CA THR A 353 11.21 -7.23 1.81
C THR A 353 12.29 -7.82 0.91
N ILE A 354 13.55 -7.68 1.32
CA ILE A 354 14.70 -8.25 0.62
C ILE A 354 15.43 -9.20 1.57
N VAL A 355 15.75 -10.40 1.12
CA VAL A 355 16.58 -11.36 1.85
C VAL A 355 17.93 -11.50 1.15
N VAL A 356 19.00 -11.38 1.92
CA VAL A 356 20.38 -11.48 1.43
C VAL A 356 21.08 -12.62 2.16
N GLY A 357 21.47 -13.64 1.42
CA GLY A 357 22.22 -14.81 1.89
C GLY A 357 23.41 -15.14 1.00
N MET A 358 23.73 -16.43 0.83
CA MET A 358 24.61 -16.90 -0.24
C MET A 358 24.08 -16.55 -1.66
N MET A 359 22.78 -16.29 -1.77
CA MET A 359 22.12 -15.67 -2.93
C MET A 359 21.14 -14.59 -2.45
N ALA A 360 21.01 -13.48 -3.20
CA ALA A 360 19.96 -12.49 -2.95
C ALA A 360 18.61 -13.06 -3.40
N ARG A 361 17.61 -13.00 -2.52
CA ARG A 361 16.22 -13.40 -2.77
C ARG A 361 15.31 -12.20 -2.49
N ILE A 362 14.48 -11.84 -3.45
CA ILE A 362 13.49 -10.78 -3.24
C ILE A 362 12.17 -11.45 -2.88
N ILE A 363 11.59 -11.07 -1.74
CA ILE A 363 10.31 -11.57 -1.28
C ILE A 363 9.24 -10.57 -1.70
N CYS A 364 8.30 -11.03 -2.53
CA CYS A 364 7.15 -10.24 -2.94
C CYS A 364 6.08 -10.25 -1.85
N ASP A 365 5.56 -9.09 -1.53
CA ASP A 365 4.32 -8.94 -0.76
C ASP A 365 3.11 -9.27 -1.67
N LYS A 366 2.09 -9.95 -1.13
CA LYS A 366 0.90 -10.32 -1.91
C LYS A 366 0.02 -9.08 -2.10
N MET A 367 -0.51 -8.93 -3.30
CA MET A 367 -1.41 -7.84 -3.66
C MET A 367 -2.80 -8.04 -3.03
N GLY A 368 -3.21 -7.11 -2.17
CA GLY A 368 -4.59 -6.96 -1.72
C GLY A 368 -5.07 -7.97 -0.66
N LYS A 369 -5.80 -7.45 0.33
CA LYS A 369 -6.25 -8.09 1.57
C LYS A 369 -5.14 -8.32 2.59
N THR A 370 -5.51 -8.29 3.86
CA THR A 370 -4.74 -8.69 5.06
C THR A 370 -4.27 -10.16 5.03
N GLU A 371 -4.22 -10.77 3.85
CA GLU A 371 -3.87 -12.14 3.60
C GLU A 371 -2.40 -12.25 3.19
N MET A 372 -1.50 -12.46 4.17
CA MET A 372 -0.21 -13.11 3.93
C MET A 372 -0.39 -14.64 3.77
N SER A 373 -1.45 -15.07 3.07
CA SER A 373 -1.73 -16.46 2.76
C SER A 373 -1.10 -16.82 1.41
N ASN A 374 0.17 -17.22 1.48
CA ASN A 374 0.78 -18.34 0.77
C ASN A 374 2.29 -18.15 0.80
N TRP A 375 2.92 -18.82 1.78
CA TRP A 375 4.35 -19.06 1.86
C TRP A 375 4.62 -20.52 1.53
#